data_AF-A0A0F3GTE0-F1
#
_entry.id   AF-A0A0F3GTE0-F1
#
_cell.length_a   1.000
_cell.length_b   1.000
_cell.length_c   1.000
_cell.angle_alpha   90.00
_cell.angle_beta   90.00
_cell.angle_gamma   90.00
#
_symmetry.space_group_name_H-M   'P 1'
#
loop_
_entity.id
_entity.type
_entity.pdbx_description
1 polymer ?
#
loop_
_entity_poly.entity_id
_entity_poly.type
_entity_poly.pdbx_seq_one_letter_code
_entity_poly.pdbx_strand_id
1 'polypeptide(L)'
;MMKYLYLKLRDIFQFSFNLRMFLSFGALIIVSVLSSLYICLFGFPYTSIEGIYNKSLSQMEGTLEFLADSKKQHMVKWVFERRGDVKMAANSFRANAKVERLLSKMQGYKLGNPKFLIERLKKEEEYRELTSYFDEIQASYHGQYEEIYIVDAMSGTIIVSTKEDEVGSYSHINAQDIKSGQDGFNLVASSHSAGINLVISRAINICAEVKPYCITDATTTLSADAATRAGISPAIPTWRSPRKRK
;
A
#
# COMPACT_ATOMS: atom_id res chain seq x y z
N MET A 1 -21.56 -56.63 -7.08
CA MET A 1 -21.68 -56.06 -8.44
C MET A 1 -20.46 -56.29 -9.33
N MET A 2 -19.21 -56.20 -8.84
CA MET A 2 -18.00 -56.45 -9.66
C MET A 2 -17.90 -57.86 -10.29
N LYS A 3 -18.37 -58.92 -9.62
CA LYS A 3 -18.27 -60.31 -10.13
C LYS A 3 -19.05 -60.55 -11.43
N TYR A 4 -20.17 -59.83 -11.63
CA TYR A 4 -21.01 -59.98 -12.84
C TYR A 4 -20.35 -59.34 -14.07
N LEU A 5 -19.59 -58.26 -13.86
CA LEU A 5 -18.82 -57.56 -14.88
C LEU A 5 -17.66 -58.43 -15.40
N TYR A 6 -16.99 -59.14 -14.49
CA TYR A 6 -15.86 -60.03 -14.83
C TYR A 6 -16.29 -61.25 -15.65
N LEU A 7 -17.44 -61.86 -15.32
CA LEU A 7 -17.98 -63.00 -16.08
C LEU A 7 -18.38 -62.60 -17.51
N LYS A 8 -19.00 -61.42 -17.68
CA LYS A 8 -19.38 -60.92 -19.01
C LYS A 8 -18.17 -60.56 -19.88
N LEU A 9 -17.07 -60.12 -19.26
CA LEU A 9 -15.78 -59.92 -19.95
C LEU A 9 -15.16 -61.24 -20.43
N ARG A 10 -15.36 -62.35 -19.72
CA ARG A 10 -14.81 -63.67 -20.10
C ARG A 10 -15.45 -64.24 -21.36
N ASP A 11 -16.77 -64.09 -21.52
CA ASP A 11 -17.48 -64.59 -22.70
C ASP A 11 -17.16 -63.78 -23.96
N ILE A 12 -16.80 -62.50 -23.81
CA ILE A 12 -16.26 -61.66 -24.90
C ILE A 12 -14.90 -62.18 -25.40
N PHE A 13 -14.18 -63.01 -24.64
CA PHE A 13 -12.94 -63.63 -25.12
C PHE A 13 -13.17 -64.90 -25.97
N GLN A 14 -14.38 -65.46 -26.08
CA GLN A 14 -14.65 -66.64 -26.92
C GLN A 14 -14.93 -66.35 -28.41
N PHE A 15 -14.78 -65.10 -28.86
CA PHE A 15 -14.95 -64.74 -30.27
C PHE A 15 -13.82 -65.26 -31.18
N SER A 16 -14.12 -65.32 -32.48
CA SER A 16 -13.20 -65.77 -33.54
C SER A 16 -11.87 -65.01 -33.53
N PHE A 17 -10.80 -65.68 -33.97
CA PHE A 17 -9.42 -65.15 -34.00
C PHE A 17 -9.32 -63.72 -34.60
N ASN A 18 -10.12 -63.43 -35.62
CA ASN A 18 -10.16 -62.13 -36.30
C ASN A 18 -10.64 -60.99 -35.38
N LEU A 19 -11.63 -61.24 -34.51
CA LEU A 19 -12.12 -60.20 -33.59
C LEU A 19 -11.07 -59.87 -32.53
N ARG A 20 -10.34 -60.87 -32.03
CA ARG A 20 -9.27 -60.65 -31.03
C ARG A 20 -8.18 -59.74 -31.58
N MET A 21 -7.75 -59.96 -32.83
CA MET A 21 -6.77 -59.10 -33.51
C MET A 21 -7.31 -57.68 -33.70
N PHE A 22 -8.55 -57.53 -34.18
CA PHE A 22 -9.16 -56.22 -34.36
C PHE A 22 -9.24 -55.43 -33.04
N LEU A 23 -9.64 -56.10 -31.96
CA LEU A 23 -9.77 -55.48 -30.64
C LEU A 23 -8.40 -55.10 -30.05
N SER A 24 -7.36 -55.93 -30.26
CA SER A 24 -6.00 -55.57 -29.84
C SER A 24 -5.44 -54.39 -30.62
N PHE A 25 -5.64 -54.34 -31.95
CA PHE A 25 -5.19 -53.21 -32.77
C PHE A 25 -5.96 -51.93 -32.42
N GLY A 26 -7.28 -52.02 -32.24
CA GLY A 26 -8.10 -50.89 -31.81
C GLY A 26 -7.67 -50.36 -30.44
N ALA A 27 -7.43 -51.24 -29.46
CA ALA A 27 -6.94 -50.85 -28.15
C ALA A 27 -5.55 -50.17 -28.23
N LEU A 28 -4.62 -50.72 -29.03
CA LEU A 28 -3.29 -50.15 -29.22
C LEU A 28 -3.36 -48.75 -29.84
N ILE A 29 -4.22 -48.55 -30.85
CA ILE A 29 -4.46 -47.23 -31.45
C ILE A 29 -4.99 -46.24 -30.41
N ILE A 30 -5.98 -46.62 -29.61
CA ILE A 30 -6.54 -45.75 -28.56
C ILE A 30 -5.45 -45.36 -27.55
N VAL A 31 -4.67 -46.33 -27.07
CA VAL A 31 -3.57 -46.08 -26.12
C VAL A 31 -2.51 -45.16 -26.74
N SER A 32 -2.17 -45.37 -28.01
CA SER A 32 -1.20 -44.53 -28.73
C SER A 32 -1.69 -43.09 -28.87
N VAL A 33 -2.96 -42.88 -29.25
CA VAL A 33 -3.57 -41.55 -29.37
C VAL A 33 -3.62 -40.85 -28.01
N LEU A 34 -4.08 -41.54 -26.96
CA LEU A 34 -4.12 -40.98 -25.61
C LEU A 34 -2.74 -40.62 -25.09
N SER A 35 -1.73 -41.45 -25.37
CA SER A 35 -0.33 -41.17 -24.99
C SER A 35 0.20 -39.95 -25.73
N SER A 36 -0.08 -39.83 -27.03
CA SER A 36 0.31 -38.67 -27.83
C SER A 36 -0.34 -37.37 -27.33
N LEU A 37 -1.64 -37.41 -27.01
CA LEU A 37 -2.35 -36.27 -26.42
C LEU A 37 -1.78 -35.88 -25.05
N TYR A 38 -1.49 -36.87 -24.21
CA TYR A 38 -0.87 -36.63 -22.90
C TYR A 38 0.49 -35.95 -23.04
N ILE A 39 1.35 -36.44 -23.92
CA ILE A 39 2.66 -35.84 -24.21
C ILE A 39 2.51 -34.42 -24.79
N CYS A 40 1.51 -34.18 -25.65
CA CYS A 40 1.28 -32.85 -26.21
C CYS A 40 0.82 -31.84 -25.15
N LEU A 41 -0.06 -32.26 -24.23
CA LEU A 41 -0.60 -31.40 -23.18
C LEU A 41 0.42 -31.11 -22.08
N PHE A 42 1.06 -32.16 -21.54
CA PHE A 42 1.93 -32.04 -20.37
C PHE A 42 3.42 -31.95 -20.72
N GLY A 43 3.80 -32.34 -21.94
CA GLY A 43 5.20 -32.48 -22.34
C GLY A 43 5.73 -33.88 -22.04
N PHE A 44 7.01 -34.09 -22.31
CA PHE A 44 7.65 -35.37 -22.06
C PHE A 44 8.40 -35.34 -20.71
N PRO A 45 8.09 -36.25 -19.78
CA PRO A 45 8.72 -36.24 -18.46
C PRO A 45 10.24 -36.46 -18.60
N TYR A 46 11.03 -35.79 -17.76
CA TYR A 46 12.51 -35.85 -17.78
C TYR A 46 13.18 -35.21 -19.01
N THR A 47 12.44 -34.51 -19.87
CA THR A 47 13.01 -33.66 -20.92
C THR A 47 12.66 -32.19 -20.69
N SER A 48 13.35 -31.29 -21.38
CA SER A 48 13.07 -29.84 -21.36
C SER A 48 11.88 -29.42 -22.24
N ILE A 49 11.17 -30.37 -22.84
CA ILE A 49 10.05 -30.08 -23.75
C ILE A 49 8.79 -29.84 -22.92
N GLU A 50 8.44 -28.57 -22.77
CA GLU A 50 7.20 -28.16 -22.10
C GLU A 50 5.99 -28.40 -23.00
N GLY A 51 4.97 -29.06 -22.45
CA GLY A 51 3.67 -29.18 -23.10
C GLY A 51 2.89 -27.86 -23.12
N ILE A 52 1.82 -27.81 -23.91
CA ILE A 52 0.99 -26.61 -24.09
C ILE A 52 0.43 -26.11 -22.74
N TYR A 53 0.02 -27.03 -21.87
CA TYR A 53 -0.55 -26.69 -20.57
C TYR A 53 0.47 -26.00 -19.66
N ASN A 54 1.66 -26.58 -19.51
CA ASN A 54 2.72 -26.03 -18.66
C ASN A 54 3.21 -24.68 -19.18
N LYS A 55 3.30 -24.52 -20.51
CA LYS A 55 3.63 -23.23 -21.14
C LYS A 55 2.58 -22.16 -20.86
N SER A 56 1.29 -22.51 -20.97
CA SER A 56 0.21 -21.58 -20.65
C SER A 56 0.22 -21.20 -19.16
N LEU A 57 0.46 -22.17 -18.28
CA LEU A 57 0.53 -21.95 -16.84
C LEU A 57 1.69 -21.00 -16.48
N SER A 58 2.89 -21.24 -17.01
CA SER A 58 4.06 -20.39 -16.75
C SER A 58 3.88 -18.97 -17.31
N GLN A 59 3.19 -18.82 -18.44
CA GLN A 59 2.80 -17.52 -18.99
C GLN A 59 1.80 -16.78 -18.08
N MET A 60 0.80 -17.49 -17.54
CA MET A 60 -0.16 -16.92 -16.59
C MET A 60 0.53 -16.50 -15.28
N GLU A 61 1.41 -17.34 -14.74
CA GLU A 61 2.22 -17.03 -13.56
C GLU A 61 3.09 -15.78 -13.79
N GLY A 62 3.80 -15.72 -14.92
CA GLY A 62 4.61 -14.55 -15.27
C GLY A 62 3.77 -13.27 -15.44
N THR A 63 2.55 -13.38 -15.97
CA THR A 63 1.63 -12.24 -16.09
C THR A 63 1.14 -11.76 -14.71
N LEU A 64 0.84 -12.70 -13.81
CA LEU A 64 0.44 -12.37 -12.44
C LEU A 64 1.59 -11.74 -11.65
N GLU A 65 2.82 -12.25 -11.80
CA GLU A 65 4.01 -11.68 -11.18
C GLU A 65 4.24 -10.24 -11.66
N PHE A 66 4.20 -10.02 -12.99
CA PHE A 66 4.32 -8.69 -13.57
C PHE A 66 3.23 -7.72 -13.07
N LEU A 67 1.98 -8.18 -12.99
CA LEU A 67 0.86 -7.38 -12.49
C LEU A 67 1.06 -7.03 -11.01
N ALA A 68 1.49 -7.98 -10.18
CA ALA A 68 1.77 -7.77 -8.77
C ALA A 68 2.89 -6.74 -8.57
N ASP A 69 3.98 -6.85 -9.34
CA ASP A 69 5.09 -5.89 -9.30
C ASP A 69 4.66 -4.51 -9.76
N SER A 70 3.86 -4.40 -10.83
CA SER A 70 3.32 -3.13 -11.30
C SER A 70 2.44 -2.46 -10.24
N LYS A 71 1.55 -3.22 -9.57
CA LYS A 71 0.71 -2.72 -8.48
C LYS A 71 1.54 -2.29 -7.27
N LYS A 72 2.57 -3.05 -6.91
CA LYS A 72 3.51 -2.69 -5.84
C LYS A 72 4.23 -1.38 -6.15
N GLN A 73 4.78 -1.22 -7.36
CA GLN A 73 5.46 0.01 -7.77
C GLN A 73 4.51 1.21 -7.75
N HIS A 74 3.27 1.03 -8.24
CA HIS A 74 2.24 2.06 -8.17
C HIS A 74 1.93 2.48 -6.73
N MET A 75 1.77 1.52 -5.81
CA MET A 75 1.52 1.80 -4.39
C MET A 75 2.69 2.54 -3.74
N VAL A 76 3.93 2.13 -4.00
CA VAL A 76 5.13 2.82 -3.49
C VAL A 76 5.18 4.26 -4.00
N LYS A 77 4.95 4.47 -5.30
CA LYS A 77 4.91 5.80 -5.90
C LYS A 77 3.81 6.66 -5.27
N TRP A 78 2.61 6.11 -5.13
CA TRP A 78 1.48 6.80 -4.53
C TRP A 78 1.77 7.24 -3.09
N VAL A 79 2.33 6.37 -2.24
CA VAL A 79 2.75 6.75 -0.88
C VAL A 79 3.82 7.84 -0.89
N PHE A 80 4.81 7.73 -1.79
CA PHE A 80 5.89 8.70 -1.90
C PHE A 80 5.38 10.10 -2.28
N GLU A 81 4.47 10.19 -3.24
CA GLU A 81 3.83 11.45 -3.64
C GLU A 81 3.07 12.08 -2.46
N ARG A 82 2.28 11.28 -1.74
CA ARG A 82 1.56 11.76 -0.54
C ARG A 82 2.47 12.25 0.58
N ARG A 83 3.64 11.63 0.79
CA ARG A 83 4.64 12.17 1.72
C ARG A 83 5.14 13.54 1.29
N GLY A 84 5.37 13.71 -0.02
CA GLY A 84 5.75 15.00 -0.60
C GLY A 84 4.71 16.06 -0.32
N ASP A 85 3.44 15.74 -0.55
CA ASP A 85 2.30 16.64 -0.33
C ASP A 85 2.19 17.07 1.15
N VAL A 86 2.23 16.11 2.09
CA VAL A 86 2.21 16.41 3.54
C VAL A 86 3.42 17.23 3.97
N LYS A 87 4.61 16.95 3.39
CA LYS A 87 5.82 17.74 3.64
C LYS A 87 5.69 19.17 3.14
N MET A 88 5.11 19.39 1.96
CA MET A 88 4.87 20.72 1.42
C MET A 88 3.86 21.49 2.27
N ALA A 89 2.77 20.84 2.71
CA ALA A 89 1.78 21.46 3.59
C ALA A 89 2.37 21.84 4.96
N ALA A 90 3.13 20.94 5.60
CA ALA A 90 3.75 21.19 6.90
C ALA A 90 4.89 22.24 6.89
N ASN A 91 5.49 22.47 5.72
CA ASN A 91 6.52 23.50 5.53
C ASN A 91 5.97 24.79 4.91
N SER A 92 4.65 24.88 4.71
CA SER A 92 4.02 26.07 4.15
C SER A 92 4.13 27.23 5.14
N PHE A 93 4.83 28.30 4.75
CA PHE A 93 4.97 29.50 5.59
C PHE A 93 3.61 30.06 6.03
N ARG A 94 2.62 30.07 5.12
CA ARG A 94 1.26 30.54 5.41
C ARG A 94 0.58 29.67 6.46
N ALA A 95 0.67 28.35 6.32
CA ALA A 95 0.09 27.44 7.30
C ALA A 95 0.78 27.60 8.66
N ASN A 96 2.11 27.59 8.70
CA ASN A 96 2.88 27.63 9.95
C ASN A 96 2.62 28.91 10.74
N ALA A 97 2.62 30.07 10.09
CA ALA A 97 2.32 31.35 10.76
C ALA A 97 0.90 31.39 11.35
N LYS A 98 -0.07 30.75 10.68
CA LYS A 98 -1.46 30.69 11.15
C LYS A 98 -1.63 29.69 12.29
N VAL A 99 -0.97 28.52 12.21
CA VAL A 99 -0.98 27.53 13.29
C VAL A 99 -0.30 28.11 14.54
N GLU A 100 0.82 28.82 14.41
CA GLU A 100 1.50 29.47 15.54
C GLU A 100 0.58 30.46 16.26
N ARG A 101 -0.07 31.36 15.52
CA ARG A 101 -1.03 32.32 16.06
C ARG A 101 -2.21 31.60 16.71
N LEU A 102 -2.77 30.57 16.07
CA LEU A 102 -3.88 29.79 16.60
C LEU A 102 -3.51 29.10 17.92
N LEU A 103 -2.32 28.48 17.99
CA LEU A 103 -1.81 27.82 19.20
C LEU A 103 -1.60 28.82 20.34
N SER A 104 -1.08 30.03 20.07
CA SER A 104 -0.93 31.05 21.11
C SER A 104 -2.28 31.47 21.71
N LYS A 105 -3.32 31.59 20.86
CA LYS A 105 -4.70 31.87 21.30
C LYS A 105 -5.29 30.71 22.11
N MET A 106 -5.09 29.46 21.66
CA MET A 106 -5.51 28.26 22.38
C MET A 106 -4.97 28.19 23.81
N GLN A 107 -3.70 28.56 24.01
CA GLN A 107 -3.09 28.59 25.35
C GLN A 107 -3.79 29.59 26.28
N GLY A 108 -4.36 30.67 25.75
CA GLY A 108 -5.15 31.65 26.50
C GLY A 108 -6.53 31.14 26.93
N TYR A 109 -7.08 30.11 26.27
CA TYR A 109 -8.40 29.55 26.57
C TYR A 109 -8.40 28.42 27.62
N LYS A 110 -7.26 28.16 28.28
CA LYS A 110 -6.91 26.95 29.06
C LYS A 110 -7.82 26.51 30.23
N LEU A 111 -9.04 27.01 30.41
CA LEU A 111 -9.87 26.74 31.60
C LEU A 111 -11.34 26.35 31.32
N GLY A 112 -11.68 25.92 30.10
CA GLY A 112 -13.07 25.63 29.72
C GLY A 112 -13.38 24.20 29.26
N ASN A 113 -14.67 23.91 29.11
CA ASN A 113 -15.19 22.71 28.45
C ASN A 113 -14.65 22.64 26.99
N PRO A 114 -14.09 21.50 26.54
CA PRO A 114 -13.50 21.36 25.20
C PRO A 114 -14.46 21.75 24.06
N LYS A 115 -15.77 21.53 24.22
CA LYS A 115 -16.78 21.96 23.22
C LYS A 115 -16.78 23.47 23.00
N PHE A 116 -16.70 24.24 24.08
CA PHE A 116 -16.68 25.71 24.00
C PHE A 116 -15.38 26.23 23.38
N LEU A 117 -14.27 25.52 23.62
CA LEU A 117 -12.98 25.84 23.00
C LEU A 117 -13.04 25.66 21.48
N ILE A 118 -13.65 24.58 20.99
CA ILE A 118 -13.83 24.33 19.55
C ILE A 118 -14.73 25.39 18.91
N GLU A 119 -15.88 25.69 19.52
CA GLU A 119 -16.79 26.73 19.03
C GLU A 119 -16.12 28.10 18.95
N ARG A 120 -15.22 28.40 19.89
CA ARG A 120 -14.45 29.64 19.88
C ARG A 120 -13.36 29.62 18.81
N LEU A 121 -12.64 28.51 18.66
CA LEU A 121 -11.64 28.34 17.62
C LEU A 121 -12.21 28.52 16.22
N LYS A 122 -13.40 27.97 15.94
CA LYS A 122 -14.09 28.14 14.65
C LYS A 122 -14.38 29.60 14.29
N LYS A 123 -14.45 30.50 15.28
CA LYS A 123 -14.66 31.94 15.07
C LYS A 123 -13.37 32.71 14.80
N GLU A 124 -12.21 32.12 15.08
CA GLU A 124 -10.92 32.76 14.82
C GLU A 124 -10.61 32.78 13.32
N GLU A 125 -10.05 33.90 12.85
CA GLU A 125 -9.71 34.09 11.44
C GLU A 125 -8.67 33.07 10.95
N GLU A 126 -7.67 32.76 11.80
CA GLU A 126 -6.62 31.80 11.46
C GLU A 126 -7.14 30.38 11.26
N TYR A 127 -8.17 29.97 12.02
CA TYR A 127 -8.83 28.69 11.85
C TYR A 127 -9.52 28.62 10.48
N ARG A 128 -10.29 29.65 10.12
CA ARG A 128 -11.00 29.71 8.84
C ARG A 128 -10.05 29.70 7.66
N GLU A 129 -8.95 30.43 7.75
CA GLU A 129 -7.92 30.45 6.71
C GLU A 129 -7.20 29.10 6.56
N LEU A 130 -6.88 28.42 7.67
CA LEU A 130 -6.26 27.09 7.63
C LEU A 130 -7.22 26.05 7.04
N THR A 131 -8.49 26.08 7.43
CA THR A 131 -9.52 25.17 6.90
C THR A 131 -9.70 25.41 5.40
N SER A 132 -9.87 26.67 4.97
CA SER A 132 -9.96 27.02 3.55
C SER A 132 -8.72 26.58 2.75
N TYR A 133 -7.52 26.72 3.32
CA TYR A 133 -6.29 26.25 2.69
C TYR A 133 -6.28 24.73 2.50
N PHE A 134 -6.74 23.97 3.49
CA PHE A 134 -6.83 22.51 3.37
C PHE A 134 -7.96 22.06 2.45
N ASP A 135 -9.09 22.75 2.41
CA ASP A 135 -10.16 22.49 1.46
C ASP A 135 -9.69 22.71 0.01
N GLU A 136 -8.90 23.77 -0.24
CA GLU A 136 -8.27 24.01 -1.55
C GLU A 136 -7.31 22.88 -1.96
N ILE A 137 -6.49 22.40 -1.02
CA ILE A 137 -5.63 21.23 -1.24
C ILE A 137 -6.51 20.01 -1.55
N GLN A 138 -7.48 19.69 -0.69
CA GLN A 138 -8.33 18.51 -0.87
C GLN A 138 -9.07 18.54 -2.22
N ALA A 139 -9.59 19.70 -2.62
CA ALA A 139 -10.27 19.91 -3.89
C ALA A 139 -9.32 19.75 -5.10
N SER A 140 -8.09 20.26 -5.00
CA SER A 140 -7.08 20.17 -6.08
C SER A 140 -6.70 18.73 -6.43
N TYR A 141 -6.78 17.82 -5.46
CA TYR A 141 -6.45 16.40 -5.66
C TYR A 141 -7.69 15.51 -5.88
N HIS A 142 -8.87 16.08 -6.17
CA HIS A 142 -10.09 15.38 -6.62
C HIS A 142 -10.36 14.02 -5.93
N GLY A 143 -10.60 14.05 -4.61
CA GLY A 143 -11.01 12.85 -3.85
C GLY A 143 -9.89 11.87 -3.50
N GLN A 144 -8.63 12.23 -3.74
CA GLN A 144 -7.47 11.43 -3.27
C GLN A 144 -7.27 11.52 -1.75
N TYR A 145 -7.82 12.56 -1.11
CA TYR A 145 -7.81 12.75 0.33
C TYR A 145 -9.22 12.67 0.87
N GLU A 146 -9.42 11.78 1.84
CA GLU A 146 -10.68 11.72 2.58
C GLU A 146 -10.77 12.85 3.62
N GLU A 147 -9.65 13.16 4.28
CA GLU A 147 -9.55 14.16 5.34
C GLU A 147 -8.12 14.70 5.44
N ILE A 148 -8.00 15.99 5.79
CA ILE A 148 -6.74 16.63 6.15
C ILE A 148 -6.95 17.33 7.49
N TYR A 149 -6.07 17.08 8.46
CA TYR A 149 -6.22 17.64 9.80
C TYR A 149 -4.88 17.94 10.47
N ILE A 150 -4.91 18.84 11.46
CA ILE A 150 -3.78 19.15 12.35
C ILE A 150 -4.14 18.64 13.75
N VAL A 151 -3.17 17.99 14.37
CA VAL A 151 -3.29 17.47 15.74
C VAL A 151 -2.33 18.21 16.66
N ASP A 152 -2.81 18.59 17.84
CA ASP A 152 -1.92 18.98 18.93
C ASP A 152 -1.17 17.74 19.44
N ALA A 153 0.15 17.69 19.21
CA ALA A 153 0.99 16.54 19.56
C ALA A 153 0.98 16.21 21.06
N MET A 154 0.66 17.17 21.94
CA MET A 154 0.60 16.94 23.38
C MET A 154 -0.70 16.28 23.83
N SER A 155 -1.83 16.73 23.31
CA SER A 155 -3.17 16.23 23.69
C SER A 155 -3.69 15.12 22.77
N GLY A 156 -3.13 14.97 21.57
CA GLY A 156 -3.68 14.12 20.52
C GLY A 156 -5.01 14.63 19.95
N THR A 157 -5.43 15.84 20.31
CA THR A 157 -6.72 16.41 19.90
C THR A 157 -6.59 17.06 18.52
N ILE A 158 -7.57 16.82 17.65
CA ILE A 158 -7.67 17.47 16.34
C ILE A 158 -8.06 18.94 16.54
N ILE A 159 -7.21 19.86 16.08
CA ILE A 159 -7.40 21.31 16.24
C ILE A 159 -7.98 21.98 14.99
N VAL A 160 -7.70 21.42 13.81
CA VAL A 160 -8.20 21.87 12.50
C VAL A 160 -8.44 20.60 11.67
N SER A 161 -9.58 20.51 10.99
CA SER A 161 -9.87 19.43 10.04
C SER A 161 -10.74 19.96 8.90
N THR A 162 -10.60 19.37 7.72
CA THR A 162 -11.53 19.54 6.58
C THR A 162 -12.90 18.91 6.88
N LYS A 163 -12.98 17.98 7.84
CA LYS A 163 -14.23 17.42 8.39
C LYS A 163 -14.55 18.11 9.71
N GLU A 164 -15.51 19.02 9.68
CA GLU A 164 -15.83 19.90 10.81
C GLU A 164 -16.29 19.20 12.09
N ASP A 165 -16.80 17.98 11.98
CA ASP A 165 -17.29 17.12 13.05
C ASP A 165 -16.17 16.39 13.80
N GLU A 166 -14.99 16.26 13.18
CA GLU A 166 -13.82 15.62 13.79
C GLU A 166 -13.00 16.59 14.67
N VAL A 167 -13.25 17.90 14.57
CA VAL A 167 -12.51 18.88 15.38
C VAL A 167 -12.84 18.70 16.86
N GLY A 168 -11.80 18.49 17.66
CA GLY A 168 -11.91 18.16 19.08
C GLY A 168 -11.96 16.67 19.39
N SER A 169 -12.04 15.80 18.39
CA SER A 169 -11.88 14.35 18.58
C SER A 169 -10.39 14.01 18.80
N TYR A 170 -10.13 12.80 19.30
CA TYR A 170 -8.77 12.31 19.50
C TYR A 170 -8.30 11.56 18.26
N SER A 171 -7.15 11.95 17.73
CA SER A 171 -6.54 11.24 16.61
C SER A 171 -5.90 9.94 17.07
N HIS A 172 -6.03 8.88 16.27
CA HIS A 172 -5.39 7.58 16.52
C HIS A 172 -3.88 7.57 16.23
N ILE A 173 -3.25 8.74 16.03
CA ILE A 173 -1.82 8.82 15.75
C ILE A 173 -1.02 8.42 17.00
N ASN A 174 -0.11 7.48 16.85
CA ASN A 174 0.82 7.12 17.91
C ASN A 174 1.79 8.29 18.17
N ALA A 175 1.71 8.88 19.35
CA ALA A 175 2.57 9.99 19.75
C ALA A 175 4.08 9.67 19.67
N GLN A 176 4.47 8.39 19.65
CA GLN A 176 5.85 7.98 19.46
C GLN A 176 6.37 8.28 18.04
N ASP A 177 5.53 8.16 17.01
CA ASP A 177 5.94 8.41 15.62
C ASP A 177 6.31 9.88 15.42
N ILE A 178 5.54 10.78 16.05
CA ILE A 178 5.72 12.24 15.98
C ILE A 178 7.04 12.67 16.65
N LYS A 179 7.43 12.03 17.75
CA LYS A 179 8.65 12.39 18.52
C LYS A 179 9.95 12.08 17.80
N SER A 180 9.93 11.20 16.79
CA SER A 180 11.13 10.77 16.07
C SER A 180 11.60 11.79 15.02
N GLY A 181 10.82 12.85 14.74
CA GLY A 181 11.09 13.80 13.65
C GLY A 181 10.95 13.19 12.24
N GLN A 182 10.59 11.90 12.14
CA GLN A 182 10.35 11.22 10.89
C GLN A 182 8.88 11.34 10.46
N ASP A 183 8.64 11.17 9.16
CA ASP A 183 7.27 11.04 8.65
C ASP A 183 6.63 9.78 9.26
N GLY A 184 5.50 9.94 9.94
CA GLY A 184 4.75 8.84 10.53
C GLY A 184 3.83 8.17 9.51
N PHE A 185 3.74 6.84 9.56
CA PHE A 185 2.83 6.03 8.75
C PHE A 185 1.96 5.19 9.68
N ASN A 186 0.66 5.43 9.64
CA ASN A 186 -0.29 4.67 10.42
C ASN A 186 -1.41 4.15 9.53
N LEU A 187 -1.70 2.85 9.63
CA LEU A 187 -2.91 2.27 9.06
C LEU A 187 -3.99 2.33 10.13
N VAL A 188 -5.05 3.08 9.86
CA VAL A 188 -6.15 3.30 10.79
C VAL A 188 -7.41 2.71 10.16
N ALA A 189 -8.13 1.87 10.90
CA ALA A 189 -9.45 1.43 10.46
C ALA A 189 -10.37 2.65 10.36
N SER A 190 -11.02 2.83 9.22
CA SER A 190 -11.93 3.97 9.04
C SER A 190 -13.10 3.84 10.02
N SER A 191 -13.42 4.91 10.73
CA SER A 191 -14.63 4.97 11.57
C SER A 191 -15.92 5.06 10.73
N HIS A 192 -15.80 5.47 9.45
CA HIS A 192 -16.92 5.79 8.57
C HIS A 192 -17.10 4.76 7.43
N SER A 193 -16.10 3.91 7.17
CA SER A 193 -16.18 2.88 6.14
C SER A 193 -15.59 1.56 6.63
N ALA A 194 -15.97 0.44 6.03
CA ALA A 194 -15.35 -0.87 6.31
C ALA A 194 -13.89 -0.97 5.79
N GLY A 195 -13.28 0.16 5.39
CA GLY A 195 -11.96 0.25 4.80
C GLY A 195 -10.83 0.50 5.80
N ILE A 196 -9.61 0.29 5.33
CA ILE A 196 -8.37 0.67 6.02
C ILE A 196 -7.89 1.98 5.40
N ASN A 197 -7.74 3.01 6.21
CA ASN A 197 -7.22 4.31 5.81
C ASN A 197 -5.71 4.38 6.09
N LEU A 198 -4.95 4.89 5.12
CA LEU A 198 -3.54 5.22 5.33
C LEU A 198 -3.43 6.67 5.78
N VAL A 199 -2.95 6.86 7.00
CA VAL A 199 -2.65 8.17 7.58
C VAL A 199 -1.14 8.43 7.44
N ILE A 200 -0.79 9.53 6.79
CA ILE A 200 0.59 10.01 6.66
C ILE A 200 0.68 11.32 7.44
N SER A 201 1.49 11.33 8.49
CA SER A 201 1.62 12.47 9.39
C SER A 201 3.02 13.04 9.37
N ARG A 202 3.13 14.37 9.50
CA ARG A 202 4.42 15.06 9.66
C ARG A 202 4.29 16.13 10.73
N ALA A 203 5.33 16.24 11.57
CA ALA A 203 5.41 17.32 12.54
C ALA A 203 5.52 18.67 11.84
N ILE A 204 4.74 19.64 12.30
CA ILE A 204 4.87 21.05 11.90
C ILE A 204 5.86 21.69 12.88
N ASN A 205 7.01 22.11 12.38
CA ASN A 205 8.03 22.72 13.23
C ASN A 205 7.68 24.20 13.46
N ILE A 206 7.02 24.47 14.58
CA ILE A 206 6.64 25.83 15.00
C ILE A 206 7.71 26.33 15.97
N CYS A 207 8.90 26.60 15.45
CA CYS A 207 9.92 27.33 16.20
C CYS A 207 9.59 28.83 16.14
N ALA A 208 8.69 29.27 17.01
CA ALA A 208 8.63 30.67 17.40
C ALA A 208 9.94 30.99 18.14
N GLU A 209 10.79 31.84 17.56
CA GLU A 209 11.99 32.47 18.13
C GLU A 209 12.55 31.86 19.45
N VAL A 210 13.64 31.09 19.30
CA VAL A 210 14.68 30.82 20.33
C VAL A 210 14.17 30.71 21.78
N LYS A 211 13.45 29.62 22.09
CA LYS A 211 13.45 29.06 23.44
C LYS A 211 14.18 27.70 23.44
N PRO A 212 14.95 27.37 24.51
CA PRO A 212 15.91 26.26 24.53
C PRO A 212 15.32 24.84 24.49
N TYR A 213 14.03 24.70 24.19
CA TYR A 213 13.33 23.40 24.14
C TYR A 213 12.86 23.01 22.73
N CYS A 214 13.27 23.75 21.69
CA CYS A 214 13.02 23.31 20.32
C CYS A 214 13.87 22.06 20.05
N ILE A 215 13.23 21.00 19.55
CA ILE A 215 13.91 19.83 19.00
C ILE A 215 14.69 20.35 17.80
N THR A 216 15.97 20.65 18.00
CA THR A 216 16.88 20.86 16.90
C THR A 216 16.97 19.52 16.18
N ASP A 217 16.56 19.48 14.91
CA ASP A 217 16.90 18.38 14.02
C ASP A 217 18.43 18.32 13.96
N ALA A 218 19.04 17.61 14.90
CA ALA A 218 20.49 17.48 15.06
C ALA A 218 21.13 16.63 13.96
N THR A 219 20.50 16.54 12.78
CA THR A 219 20.92 15.62 11.71
C THR A 219 20.84 16.22 10.31
N THR A 220 20.80 17.56 10.15
CA THR A 220 20.93 18.20 8.81
C THR A 220 22.12 19.15 8.68
N THR A 221 23.10 19.05 9.59
CA THR A 221 24.43 19.67 9.42
C THR A 221 25.51 18.60 9.41
N LEU A 222 25.48 17.72 8.42
CA LEU A 222 26.66 16.96 7.98
C LEU A 222 26.39 16.41 6.57
N SER A 223 27.28 16.73 5.64
CA SER A 223 27.41 16.13 4.30
C SER A 223 26.65 16.78 3.12
N ALA A 224 26.69 18.11 2.98
CA ALA A 224 26.60 18.74 1.65
C ALA A 224 27.99 18.95 1.01
N ASP A 225 29.06 19.08 1.81
CA ASP A 225 30.42 19.33 1.29
C ASP A 225 31.30 18.08 1.07
N ALA A 226 30.81 16.88 1.41
CA ALA A 226 31.54 15.63 1.15
C ALA A 226 31.08 14.88 -0.12
N ALA A 227 29.88 15.17 -0.64
CA ALA A 227 29.33 14.46 -1.79
C ALA A 227 29.77 15.01 -3.16
N THR A 228 30.35 16.21 -3.21
CA THR A 228 30.81 16.81 -4.48
C THR A 228 32.23 16.35 -4.88
N ARG A 229 32.95 15.61 -4.02
CA ARG A 229 34.29 15.06 -4.32
C ARG A 229 34.34 13.56 -4.56
N ALA A 230 33.27 12.83 -4.31
CA ALA A 230 33.13 11.46 -4.74
C ALA A 230 31.99 11.44 -5.74
N GLY A 231 32.26 11.17 -7.02
CA GLY A 231 31.25 11.04 -8.08
C GLY A 231 30.32 9.84 -7.85
N ILE A 232 29.60 9.82 -6.74
CA ILE A 232 28.65 8.81 -6.33
C ILE A 232 27.28 9.40 -6.59
N SER A 233 26.78 9.12 -7.79
CA SER A 233 25.37 9.28 -8.11
C SER A 233 24.53 8.61 -7.01
N PRO A 234 23.47 9.27 -6.48
CA PRO A 234 22.63 8.68 -5.45
C PRO A 234 22.04 7.38 -5.99
N ALA A 235 22.56 6.26 -5.49
CA ALA A 235 22.10 4.94 -5.86
C ALA A 235 20.64 4.80 -5.45
N ILE A 236 19.73 4.81 -6.42
CA ILE A 236 18.38 4.30 -6.24
C ILE A 236 18.54 2.89 -5.65
N PRO A 237 17.97 2.59 -4.48
CA PRO A 237 18.06 1.26 -3.89
C PRO A 237 17.42 0.27 -4.85
N THR A 238 18.24 -0.41 -5.64
CA THR A 238 17.80 -1.48 -6.51
C THR A 238 17.47 -2.67 -5.62
N TRP A 239 16.19 -2.82 -5.31
CA TRP A 239 15.66 -4.04 -4.73
C TRP A 239 15.83 -5.17 -5.75
N ARG A 240 17.01 -5.80 -5.77
CA ARG A 240 17.21 -7.06 -6.47
C ARG A 240 16.37 -8.11 -5.77
N SER A 241 15.31 -8.57 -6.41
CA SER A 241 14.65 -9.80 -5.99
C SER A 241 15.68 -10.94 -5.97
N PRO A 242 15.62 -11.85 -4.99
CA PRO A 242 16.50 -13.00 -4.96
C PRO A 242 16.23 -13.84 -6.21
N ARG A 243 17.15 -13.79 -7.19
CA ARG A 243 17.16 -14.73 -8.33
C ARG A 243 17.17 -16.14 -7.75
N LYS A 244 16.04 -16.84 -7.84
CA LYS A 244 16.01 -18.29 -7.69
C LYS A 244 16.89 -18.86 -8.80
N ARG A 245 18.08 -19.35 -8.44
CA ARG A 245 18.88 -20.21 -9.32
C ARG A 245 18.05 -21.49 -9.51
N LYS A 246 17.67 -21.78 -10.75
CA LYS A 246 17.27 -23.11 -11.16
C LYS A 246 18.50 -24.01 -11.15
#